data_AF-A0AAN4ZY90-F1
#
_entry.id   AF-A0AAN4ZY90-F1
#
_cell.length_a   1.000
_cell.length_b   1.000
_cell.length_c   1.000
_cell.angle_alpha   90.00
_cell.angle_beta   90.00
_cell.angle_gamma   90.00
#
_symmetry.space_group_name_H-M   'P 1'
#
loop_
_entity.id
_entity.type
_entity.pdbx_description
1 polymer ?
#
loop_
_entity_poly.entity_id
_entity_poly.type
_entity_poly.pdbx_seq_one_letter_code
_entity_poly.pdbx_strand_id
1 'polypeptide(L)'
;MWQGGYEFPGQSYAGRFRHAEGFDRCVSCHGAHQTRVALKECTGCHRGVADFRAIRTTPLDILGKGDTRAGIAVVIDDLRVRLGAEIMAYASKVTGRPIVCSATAYPYFFNYLNANGVVDESEMAFPNRYRSWTPRLMRASYNYQFTGKDPGAFAHNCRYAIELLIDSLKDLARAAPVEVTGLVRP
;
A
#
# COMPACT_ATOMS: atom_id res chain seq x y z
N MET A 1 -6.06 5.78 -10.07
CA MET A 1 -4.73 6.08 -9.51
C MET A 1 -3.66 5.69 -10.52
N TRP A 2 -2.92 6.63 -11.10
CA TRP A 2 -1.79 6.36 -12.02
C TRP A 2 -0.79 7.53 -11.91
N GLN A 3 0.51 7.25 -11.93
CA GLN A 3 1.60 8.25 -11.82
C GLN A 3 1.52 9.17 -10.60
N GLY A 4 0.98 8.66 -9.48
CA GLY A 4 0.87 9.41 -8.23
C GLY A 4 1.79 8.90 -7.12
N GLY A 5 2.38 7.70 -7.28
CA GLY A 5 3.36 7.15 -6.36
C GLY A 5 4.79 7.58 -6.73
N TYR A 6 5.73 7.28 -5.85
CA TYR A 6 7.14 7.32 -6.21
C TYR A 6 7.50 6.08 -7.01
N GLU A 7 7.79 6.30 -8.29
CA GLU A 7 8.21 5.28 -9.25
C GLU A 7 9.73 5.17 -9.27
N PHE A 8 10.26 3.97 -9.04
CA PHE A 8 11.69 3.73 -8.91
C PHE A 8 12.39 3.67 -10.28
N PRO A 9 13.59 4.27 -10.42
CA PRO A 9 14.34 4.25 -11.68
C PRO A 9 14.58 2.83 -12.21
N GLY A 10 14.42 2.67 -13.52
CA GLY A 10 14.61 1.39 -14.21
C GLY A 10 13.45 0.40 -14.04
N GLN A 11 12.37 0.76 -13.34
CA GLN A 11 11.14 -0.03 -13.27
C GLN A 11 10.08 0.53 -14.24
N SER A 12 9.22 -0.36 -14.73
CA SER A 12 8.01 0.02 -15.47
C SER A 12 6.80 -0.12 -14.57
N TYR A 13 5.91 0.87 -14.61
CA TYR A 13 4.71 0.91 -13.78
C TYR A 13 3.44 0.82 -14.63
N ALA A 14 2.44 0.17 -14.06
CA ALA A 14 1.11 0.13 -14.62
C ALA A 14 0.55 1.57 -14.75
N GLY A 15 0.19 1.92 -15.99
CA GLY A 15 -0.52 3.16 -16.28
C GLY A 15 -1.98 3.11 -15.79
N ARG A 16 -2.88 3.83 -16.48
CA ARG A 16 -4.31 3.80 -16.16
C ARG A 16 -4.84 2.35 -16.18
N PHE A 17 -5.39 1.91 -15.04
CA PHE A 17 -6.09 0.64 -14.97
C PHE A 17 -7.36 0.67 -15.83
N ARG A 18 -7.50 -0.32 -16.72
CA ARG A 18 -8.67 -0.48 -17.57
C ARG A 18 -9.57 -1.53 -16.95
N HIS A 19 -10.69 -1.08 -16.38
CA HIS A 19 -11.79 -1.97 -16.02
C HIS A 19 -12.46 -2.53 -17.29
N ALA A 20 -13.35 -3.50 -17.08
CA ALA A 20 -14.24 -3.99 -18.14
C ALA A 20 -15.00 -2.84 -18.83
N GLU A 21 -15.39 -3.05 -20.08
CA GLU A 21 -16.15 -2.06 -20.85
C GLU A 21 -17.39 -1.59 -20.08
N GLY A 22 -17.62 -0.27 -20.09
CA GLY A 22 -18.69 0.37 -19.30
C GLY A 22 -18.28 0.82 -17.90
N PHE A 23 -17.17 0.34 -17.34
CA PHE A 23 -16.70 0.64 -15.97
C PHE A 23 -15.46 1.55 -15.92
N ASP A 24 -15.26 2.43 -16.90
CA ASP A 24 -14.02 3.20 -17.05
C ASP A 24 -14.06 4.61 -16.41
N ARG A 25 -15.21 5.01 -15.88
CA ARG A 25 -15.43 6.29 -15.19
C ARG A 25 -15.84 6.08 -13.74
N CYS A 26 -15.52 7.05 -12.88
CA CYS A 26 -15.87 6.99 -11.46
C CYS A 26 -17.38 6.72 -11.25
N VAL A 27 -18.22 7.44 -12.01
CA VAL A 27 -19.69 7.34 -11.93
C VAL A 27 -20.27 6.06 -12.53
N SER A 28 -19.47 5.29 -13.28
CA SER A 28 -19.88 3.97 -13.76
C SER A 28 -19.96 2.94 -12.63
N CYS A 29 -19.22 3.15 -11.54
CA CYS A 29 -19.25 2.29 -10.36
C CYS A 29 -19.91 2.98 -9.16
N HIS A 30 -19.58 4.26 -8.93
CA HIS A 30 -20.03 5.02 -7.76
C HIS A 30 -21.27 5.85 -8.10
N GLY A 31 -22.35 5.67 -7.34
CA GLY A 31 -23.54 6.50 -7.51
C GLY A 31 -23.23 7.98 -7.27
N ALA A 32 -23.65 8.87 -8.18
CA ALA A 32 -23.27 10.30 -8.20
C ALA A 32 -23.55 11.06 -6.89
N HIS A 33 -24.59 10.67 -6.13
CA HIS A 33 -24.98 11.36 -4.88
C HIS A 33 -24.76 10.55 -3.60
N GLN A 34 -24.46 9.26 -3.72
CA GLN A 34 -24.34 8.35 -2.57
C GLN A 34 -22.98 7.66 -2.48
N THR A 35 -22.18 7.71 -3.55
CA THR A 35 -20.85 7.08 -3.70
C THR A 35 -20.79 5.57 -3.45
N ARG A 36 -21.94 4.93 -3.19
CA ARG A 36 -22.05 3.47 -3.04
C ARG A 36 -21.93 2.77 -4.39
N VAL A 37 -21.27 1.61 -4.36
CA VAL A 37 -21.10 0.70 -5.50
C VAL A 37 -21.98 -0.53 -5.27
N ALA A 38 -22.67 -1.00 -6.31
CA ALA A 38 -23.52 -2.19 -6.24
C ALA A 38 -22.72 -3.45 -6.63
N LEU A 39 -22.53 -4.38 -5.71
CA LEU A 39 -21.74 -5.60 -5.95
C LEU A 39 -22.31 -6.46 -7.08
N LYS A 40 -23.63 -6.43 -7.25
CA LYS A 40 -24.36 -7.15 -8.30
C LYS A 40 -23.84 -6.87 -9.71
N GLU A 41 -23.32 -5.67 -9.96
CA GLU A 41 -22.77 -5.29 -11.28
C GLU A 41 -21.47 -6.04 -11.60
N CYS A 42 -20.75 -6.54 -10.58
CA CYS A 42 -19.48 -7.24 -10.74
C CYS A 42 -19.63 -8.77 -10.74
N THR A 43 -20.68 -9.30 -10.10
CA THR A 43 -20.82 -10.76 -9.85
C THR A 43 -21.19 -11.57 -11.09
N GLY A 44 -21.54 -10.92 -12.21
CA GLY A 44 -21.73 -11.59 -13.49
C GLY A 44 -20.45 -12.32 -13.97
N CYS A 45 -19.30 -11.68 -13.79
CA CYS A 45 -17.98 -12.26 -14.09
C CYS A 45 -17.28 -12.77 -12.82
N HIS A 46 -17.37 -12.06 -11.71
CA HIS A 46 -16.76 -12.44 -10.43
C HIS A 46 -17.75 -13.26 -9.60
N ARG A 47 -18.04 -14.48 -10.04
CA ARG A 47 -19.06 -15.32 -9.40
C ARG A 47 -18.66 -15.73 -7.98
N GLY A 48 -19.65 -15.76 -7.09
CA GLY A 48 -19.48 -16.23 -5.71
C GLY A 48 -18.77 -15.26 -4.76
N VAL A 49 -18.35 -14.08 -5.22
CA VAL A 49 -17.81 -13.05 -4.33
C VAL A 49 -18.94 -12.39 -3.55
N ALA A 50 -18.77 -12.29 -2.23
CA ALA A 50 -19.68 -11.57 -1.34
C ALA A 50 -19.21 -10.13 -1.03
N ASP A 51 -17.99 -9.78 -1.46
CA ASP A 51 -17.35 -8.49 -1.21
C ASP A 51 -16.40 -8.12 -2.36
N PHE A 52 -16.30 -6.82 -2.70
CA PHE A 52 -15.40 -6.33 -3.75
C PHE A 52 -13.92 -6.64 -3.46
N ARG A 53 -13.52 -6.65 -2.19
CA ARG A 53 -12.16 -6.94 -1.73
C ARG A 53 -11.74 -8.37 -2.02
N ALA A 54 -12.73 -9.28 -2.18
CA ALA A 54 -12.50 -10.66 -2.59
C ALA A 54 -12.25 -10.79 -4.11
N ILE A 55 -12.55 -9.76 -4.91
CA ILE A 55 -12.29 -9.78 -6.35
C ILE A 55 -10.79 -9.83 -6.62
N ARG A 56 -10.43 -10.70 -7.57
CA ARG A 56 -9.06 -10.92 -8.03
C ARG A 56 -9.07 -11.11 -9.54
N THR A 57 -8.13 -10.47 -10.22
CA THR A 57 -8.00 -10.48 -11.69
C THR A 57 -6.65 -11.04 -12.17
N THR A 58 -5.84 -11.58 -11.25
CA THR A 58 -4.51 -12.14 -11.53
C THR A 58 -4.33 -13.49 -10.85
N PRO A 59 -3.71 -14.49 -11.50
CA PRO A 59 -3.43 -15.80 -10.88
C PRO A 59 -2.13 -15.82 -10.06
N LEU A 60 -1.35 -14.72 -10.05
CA LEU A 60 0.00 -14.70 -9.46
C LEU A 60 -0.02 -14.91 -7.94
N ASP A 61 0.94 -15.67 -7.39
CA ASP A 61 1.22 -15.67 -5.94
C ASP A 61 2.14 -14.48 -5.60
N ILE A 62 1.52 -13.30 -5.44
CA ILE A 62 2.25 -12.04 -5.24
C ILE A 62 3.06 -12.05 -3.95
N LEU A 63 2.56 -12.70 -2.90
CA LEU A 63 3.20 -12.73 -1.59
C LEU A 63 4.25 -13.85 -1.47
N GLY A 64 4.26 -14.82 -2.39
CA GLY A 64 5.14 -15.98 -2.35
C GLY A 64 4.79 -16.94 -1.20
N LYS A 65 3.53 -16.98 -0.78
CA LYS A 65 3.05 -17.77 0.38
C LYS A 65 2.25 -19.01 -0.02
N GLY A 66 2.15 -19.30 -1.31
CA GLY A 66 1.34 -20.40 -1.86
C GLY A 66 -0.16 -20.10 -1.95
N ASP A 67 -0.58 -18.85 -1.71
CA ASP A 67 -2.00 -18.46 -1.77
C ASP A 67 -2.28 -17.57 -3.00
N THR A 68 -2.97 -18.16 -3.97
CA THR A 68 -3.47 -17.47 -5.17
C THR A 68 -4.97 -17.20 -5.12
N ARG A 69 -5.65 -17.55 -4.02
CA ARG A 69 -7.11 -17.47 -3.88
C ARG A 69 -7.57 -16.25 -3.11
N ALA A 70 -6.76 -15.71 -2.18
CA ALA A 70 -7.10 -14.49 -1.48
C ALA A 70 -7.39 -13.33 -2.44
N GLY A 71 -8.40 -12.52 -2.09
CA GLY A 71 -8.76 -11.32 -2.85
C GLY A 71 -7.59 -10.33 -2.94
N ILE A 72 -7.54 -9.53 -4.01
CA ILE A 72 -6.38 -8.67 -4.27
C ILE A 72 -6.20 -7.57 -3.21
N ALA A 73 -7.27 -7.19 -2.52
CA ALA A 73 -7.21 -6.25 -1.41
C ALA A 73 -6.40 -6.80 -0.22
N VAL A 74 -6.54 -8.11 0.09
CA VAL A 74 -5.77 -8.77 1.16
C VAL A 74 -4.28 -8.73 0.86
N VAL A 75 -3.91 -8.97 -0.41
CA VAL A 75 -2.51 -8.87 -0.86
C VAL A 75 -1.95 -7.46 -0.65
N ILE A 76 -2.72 -6.43 -1.00
CA ILE A 76 -2.30 -5.03 -0.81
C ILE A 76 -2.15 -4.71 0.68
N ASP A 77 -3.09 -5.15 1.52
CA ASP A 77 -3.04 -4.92 2.97
C ASP A 77 -1.83 -5.61 3.60
N ASP A 78 -1.54 -6.87 3.23
CA ASP A 78 -0.35 -7.61 3.68
C ASP A 78 0.94 -6.88 3.29
N LEU A 79 1.02 -6.40 2.04
CA LEU A 79 2.17 -5.63 1.57
C LEU A 79 2.31 -4.30 2.31
N ARG A 80 1.21 -3.62 2.64
CA ARG A 80 1.22 -2.37 3.41
C ARG A 80 1.65 -2.59 4.85
N VAL A 81 1.12 -3.62 5.52
CA VAL A 81 1.53 -4.00 6.89
C VAL A 81 3.01 -4.29 6.92
N ARG A 82 3.52 -5.09 5.96
CA ARG A 82 4.95 -5.38 5.83
C ARG A 82 5.76 -4.11 5.59
N LEU A 83 5.37 -3.27 4.64
CA LEU A 83 6.10 -2.03 4.34
C LEU A 83 6.14 -1.08 5.56
N GLY A 84 5.04 -0.94 6.30
CA GLY A 84 4.99 -0.13 7.52
C GLY A 84 5.97 -0.63 8.59
N ALA A 85 6.00 -1.95 8.84
CA ALA A 85 6.95 -2.57 9.76
C ALA A 85 8.41 -2.34 9.32
N GLU A 86 8.69 -2.48 8.02
CA GLU A 86 10.05 -2.32 7.49
C GLU A 86 10.51 -0.86 7.45
N ILE A 87 9.59 0.11 7.28
CA ILE A 87 9.87 1.54 7.46
C ILE A 87 10.34 1.80 8.89
N MET A 88 9.64 1.26 9.89
CA MET A 88 10.00 1.40 11.29
C MET A 88 11.36 0.74 11.59
N ALA A 89 11.55 -0.49 11.12
CA ALA A 89 12.80 -1.23 11.30
C ALA A 89 13.99 -0.54 10.63
N TYR A 90 13.81 -0.04 9.40
CA TYR A 90 14.84 0.70 8.67
C TYR A 90 15.28 1.96 9.42
N ALA A 91 14.32 2.77 9.90
CA ALA A 91 14.63 4.00 10.63
C ALA A 91 15.42 3.69 11.92
N SER A 92 15.01 2.67 12.67
CA SER A 92 15.73 2.26 13.87
C SER A 92 17.14 1.75 13.57
N LYS A 93 17.31 0.87 12.58
CA LYS A 93 18.59 0.19 12.30
C LYS A 93 19.58 1.06 11.51
N VAL A 94 19.11 1.84 10.55
CA VAL A 94 19.97 2.54 9.59
C VAL A 94 20.24 3.98 10.01
N THR A 95 19.26 4.67 10.58
CA THR A 95 19.43 6.08 10.99
C THR A 95 19.63 6.23 12.50
N GLY A 96 19.35 5.18 13.30
CA GLY A 96 19.33 5.28 14.76
C GLY A 96 18.25 6.24 15.28
N ARG A 97 17.25 6.56 14.45
CA ARG A 97 16.17 7.50 14.77
C ARG A 97 14.85 6.80 14.49
N PRO A 98 14.29 6.05 15.45
CA PRO A 98 13.06 5.32 15.27
C PRO A 98 11.90 6.21 14.81
N ILE A 99 11.08 5.71 13.89
CA ILE A 99 9.91 6.38 13.33
C ILE A 99 8.65 5.59 13.68
N VAL A 100 7.54 6.30 13.86
CA VAL A 100 6.20 5.71 13.94
C VAL A 100 5.26 6.36 12.93
N CYS A 101 4.39 5.54 12.32
CA CYS A 101 3.41 5.98 11.35
C CYS A 101 2.04 6.11 12.01
N SER A 102 1.41 7.28 11.89
CA SER A 102 0.03 7.53 12.32
C SER A 102 -0.92 7.51 11.13
N ALA A 103 -2.07 6.87 11.29
CA ALA A 103 -3.16 6.94 10.32
C ALA A 103 -3.99 8.23 10.46
N THR A 104 -4.02 8.83 11.66
CA THR A 104 -5.02 9.82 12.08
C THR A 104 -4.41 11.19 12.44
N ALA A 105 -3.14 11.25 12.84
CA ALA A 105 -2.50 12.48 13.29
C ALA A 105 -1.57 13.08 12.23
N TYR A 106 -1.69 14.38 11.97
CA TYR A 106 -0.78 15.13 11.09
C TYR A 106 0.56 15.43 11.81
N PRO A 107 1.74 15.24 11.17
CA PRO A 107 1.98 14.97 9.74
C PRO A 107 2.19 13.48 9.40
N TYR A 108 1.53 12.57 10.11
CA TYR A 108 1.51 11.11 9.91
C TYR A 108 2.80 10.36 10.25
N PHE A 109 3.91 11.04 10.47
CA PHE A 109 5.17 10.43 10.87
C PHE A 109 5.78 11.19 12.03
N PHE A 110 6.09 10.46 13.09
CA PHE A 110 6.60 11.01 14.35
C PHE A 110 7.84 10.25 14.80
N ASN A 111 8.67 10.87 15.65
CA ASN A 111 9.75 10.14 16.29
C ASN A 111 9.15 9.14 17.26
N TYR A 112 9.64 7.91 17.21
CA TYR A 112 9.19 6.85 18.08
C TYR A 112 10.11 6.79 19.31
N LEU A 113 9.77 7.55 20.35
CA LEU A 113 10.68 7.91 21.44
C LEU A 113 10.90 6.73 22.40
N ASN A 114 9.83 5.99 22.71
CA ASN A 114 9.90 4.87 23.64
C ASN A 114 10.34 3.55 22.98
N ALA A 115 10.19 3.41 21.66
CA ALA A 115 10.50 2.22 20.87
C ALA A 115 9.92 0.89 21.44
N ASN A 116 8.77 0.94 22.12
CA ASN A 116 8.24 -0.17 22.94
C ASN A 116 7.40 -1.21 22.17
N GLY A 117 7.34 -1.14 20.83
CA GLY A 117 6.47 -1.94 19.97
C GLY A 117 4.99 -1.49 19.93
N VAL A 118 4.57 -0.53 20.77
CA VAL A 118 3.23 0.06 20.80
C VAL A 118 3.25 1.48 20.26
N VAL A 119 2.33 1.76 19.35
CA VAL A 119 2.13 3.09 18.79
C VAL A 119 1.23 3.90 19.72
N ASP A 120 1.79 4.87 20.46
CA ASP A 120 1.05 5.70 21.43
C ASP A 120 0.64 7.05 20.81
N GLU A 121 -0.61 7.46 21.06
CA GLU A 121 -1.12 8.78 20.67
C GLU A 121 -0.35 9.93 21.31
N SER A 122 0.23 9.71 22.51
CA SER A 122 1.03 10.74 23.21
C SER A 122 2.27 11.16 22.40
N GLU A 123 2.80 10.28 21.55
CA GLU A 123 3.94 10.54 20.67
C GLU A 123 3.52 11.19 19.33
N MET A 124 2.22 11.23 19.02
CA MET A 124 1.67 11.73 17.75
C MET A 124 1.32 13.23 17.76
N ALA A 125 2.12 14.03 18.45
CA ALA A 125 1.95 15.47 18.49
C ALA A 125 2.84 16.16 17.44
N PHE A 126 2.33 17.22 16.78
CA PHE A 126 3.08 17.97 15.77
C PHE A 126 4.50 18.41 16.19
N PRO A 127 4.75 18.82 17.46
CA PRO A 127 6.12 19.07 17.94
C PRO A 127 7.08 17.88 17.77
N ASN A 128 6.57 16.65 17.92
CA ASN A 128 7.31 15.39 17.77
C ASN A 128 7.32 14.83 16.33
N ARG A 129 6.97 15.65 15.32
CA ARG A 129 7.05 15.21 13.91
C ARG A 129 8.44 14.65 13.57
N TYR A 130 8.47 13.64 12.71
CA TYR A 130 9.71 13.03 12.27
C TYR A 130 10.50 13.97 11.36
N ARG A 131 11.81 14.12 11.61
CA ARG A 131 12.70 15.01 10.83
C ARG A 131 13.93 14.31 10.26
N SER A 132 14.23 13.09 10.72
CA SER A 132 15.47 12.36 10.40
C SER A 132 15.36 11.57 9.11
N TRP A 133 14.88 12.22 8.04
CA TRP A 133 14.60 11.57 6.77
C TRP A 133 15.88 11.23 6.01
N THR A 134 15.94 10.02 5.47
CA THR A 134 16.83 9.70 4.34
C THR A 134 16.03 9.66 3.05
N PRO A 135 16.64 9.84 1.87
CA PRO A 135 15.93 9.71 0.59
C PRO A 135 15.21 8.36 0.45
N ARG A 136 15.83 7.27 0.93
CA ARG A 136 15.27 5.90 0.91
C ARG A 136 14.03 5.76 1.78
N LEU A 137 14.11 6.25 3.01
CA LEU A 137 12.98 6.26 3.94
C LEU A 137 11.82 7.11 3.41
N MET A 138 12.11 8.30 2.86
CA MET A 138 11.10 9.20 2.32
C MET A 138 10.29 8.55 1.18
N ARG A 139 10.96 7.87 0.24
CA ARG A 139 10.28 7.17 -0.88
C ARG A 139 9.33 6.08 -0.38
N ALA A 140 9.81 5.24 0.53
CA ALA A 140 9.01 4.16 1.11
C ALA A 140 7.81 4.71 1.89
N SER A 141 8.04 5.71 2.74
CA SER A 141 7.00 6.39 3.52
C SER A 141 5.96 7.10 2.64
N TYR A 142 6.40 7.71 1.54
CA TYR A 142 5.49 8.31 0.56
C TYR A 142 4.57 7.27 -0.07
N ASN A 143 5.12 6.17 -0.59
CA ASN A 143 4.32 5.09 -1.19
C ASN A 143 3.40 4.41 -0.18
N TYR A 144 3.85 4.23 1.07
CA TYR A 144 3.03 3.71 2.16
C TYR A 144 1.81 4.61 2.45
N GLN A 145 1.99 5.94 2.48
CA GLN A 145 0.89 6.88 2.63
C GLN A 145 -0.01 6.91 1.40
N PHE A 146 0.56 7.05 0.21
CA PHE A 146 -0.17 7.13 -1.04
C PHE A 146 -1.13 5.95 -1.23
N THR A 147 -0.63 4.73 -1.05
CA THR A 147 -1.46 3.51 -1.12
C THR A 147 -2.45 3.38 0.03
N GLY A 148 -2.19 4.02 1.17
CA GLY A 148 -3.10 4.07 2.31
C GLY A 148 -4.20 5.13 2.23
N LYS A 149 -4.01 6.16 1.42
CA LYS A 149 -5.00 7.24 1.22
C LYS A 149 -6.02 6.91 0.12
N ASP A 150 -5.81 5.82 -0.61
CA ASP A 150 -6.80 5.24 -1.52
C ASP A 150 -7.32 3.90 -0.98
N PRO A 151 -8.38 3.88 -0.17
CA PRO A 151 -8.97 2.63 0.31
C PRO A 151 -9.53 1.77 -0.82
N GLY A 152 -9.77 2.35 -2.00
CA GLY A 152 -10.22 1.66 -3.21
C GLY A 152 -9.09 1.21 -4.13
N ALA A 153 -7.81 1.32 -3.73
CA ALA A 153 -6.66 1.00 -4.59
C ALA A 153 -6.75 -0.42 -5.20
N PHE A 154 -7.35 -1.37 -4.47
CA PHE A 154 -7.58 -2.74 -4.94
C PHE A 154 -8.52 -2.84 -6.15
N ALA A 155 -9.39 -1.85 -6.37
CA ALA A 155 -10.24 -1.72 -7.55
C ALA A 155 -9.69 -0.67 -8.52
N HIS A 156 -9.25 0.49 -8.01
CA HIS A 156 -8.84 1.62 -8.84
C HIS A 156 -7.59 1.36 -9.66
N ASN A 157 -6.58 0.68 -9.11
CA ASN A 157 -5.36 0.23 -9.81
C ASN A 157 -4.52 -0.71 -8.93
N CYS A 158 -4.99 -1.94 -8.73
CA CYS A 158 -4.34 -2.89 -7.81
C CYS A 158 -2.89 -3.20 -8.23
N ARG A 159 -2.65 -3.34 -9.54
CA ARG A 159 -1.32 -3.61 -10.08
C ARG A 159 -0.32 -2.51 -9.71
N TYR A 160 -0.68 -1.24 -9.95
CA TYR A 160 0.18 -0.11 -9.63
C TYR A 160 0.47 -0.02 -8.12
N ALA A 161 -0.55 -0.21 -7.27
CA ALA A 161 -0.35 -0.20 -5.82
C ALA A 161 0.62 -1.30 -5.38
N ILE A 162 0.48 -2.52 -5.91
CA ILE A 162 1.37 -3.65 -5.60
C ILE A 162 2.80 -3.37 -6.07
N GLU A 163 2.98 -2.85 -7.29
CA GLU A 163 4.29 -2.49 -7.82
C GLU A 163 5.02 -1.47 -6.92
N LEU A 164 4.33 -0.40 -6.50
CA LEU A 164 4.87 0.62 -5.59
C LEU A 164 5.28 0.01 -4.23
N LEU A 165 4.44 -0.85 -3.66
CA LEU A 165 4.70 -1.47 -2.35
C LEU A 165 5.89 -2.43 -2.40
N ILE A 166 5.94 -3.31 -3.41
CA ILE A 166 7.04 -4.25 -3.61
C ILE A 166 8.35 -3.51 -3.87
N ASP A 167 8.34 -2.50 -4.74
CA ASP A 167 9.56 -1.76 -5.06
C ASP A 167 10.05 -0.92 -3.89
N SER A 168 9.15 -0.42 -3.04
CA SER A 168 9.51 0.25 -1.78
C SER A 168 10.19 -0.72 -0.81
N LEU A 169 9.65 -1.94 -0.63
CA LEU A 169 10.28 -3.00 0.16
C LEU A 169 11.67 -3.35 -0.38
N LYS A 170 11.79 -3.54 -1.70
CA LYS A 170 13.07 -3.81 -2.36
C LYS A 170 14.06 -2.67 -2.19
N ASP A 171 13.61 -1.41 -2.20
CA ASP A 171 14.48 -0.27 -1.96
C ASP A 171 14.98 -0.27 -0.51
N LEU A 172 14.14 -0.52 0.49
CA LEU A 172 14.59 -0.67 1.88
C LEU A 172 15.59 -1.82 2.04
N ALA A 173 15.36 -2.95 1.37
CA ALA A 173 16.21 -4.15 1.41
C ALA A 173 17.66 -3.93 0.96
N ARG A 174 17.93 -2.86 0.18
CA ARG A 174 19.31 -2.53 -0.25
C ARG A 174 20.20 -2.03 0.90
N ALA A 175 19.61 -1.65 2.03
CA ALA A 175 20.32 -1.03 3.15
C ALA A 175 19.89 -1.57 4.53
N ALA A 176 18.94 -2.50 4.59
CA ALA A 176 18.50 -3.17 5.81
C ALA A 176 18.10 -4.62 5.50
N PRO A 177 18.15 -5.55 6.47
CA PRO A 177 17.73 -6.93 6.28
C PRO A 177 16.19 -7.00 6.22
N VAL A 178 15.64 -6.61 5.07
CA VAL A 178 14.22 -6.70 4.73
C VAL A 178 14.04 -7.94 3.88
N GLU A 179 13.20 -8.86 4.34
CA GLU A 179 12.88 -10.03 3.53
C GLU A 179 12.06 -9.58 2.32
N VAL A 180 12.44 -10.02 1.12
CA VAL A 180 11.71 -9.73 -0.14
C VAL A 180 11.68 -10.92 -1.09
N THR A 181 12.30 -12.04 -0.71
CA THR A 181 12.32 -13.28 -1.48
C THR A 181 10.90 -13.80 -1.65
N GLY A 182 10.60 -14.35 -2.82
CA GLY A 182 9.28 -14.89 -3.14
C GLY A 182 8.23 -13.84 -3.54
N LEU A 183 8.46 -12.54 -3.33
CA LEU A 183 7.54 -11.50 -3.80
C LEU A 183 7.51 -11.46 -5.34
N VAL A 184 6.32 -11.62 -5.91
CA VAL A 184 6.11 -11.55 -7.37
C VAL A 184 5.53 -10.19 -7.72
N ARG A 185 6.31 -9.38 -8.44
CA ARG A 185 5.88 -8.09 -8.97
C ARG A 185 5.03 -8.32 -10.25
N PRO A 186 3.77 -7.85 -10.30
CA PRO A 186 2.85 -8.10 -11.41
C PRO A 186 3.12 -7.28 -12.69
#